data_AF-V9CZ52-F1
#
_entry.id   AF-V9CZ52-F1
#
_cell.length_a   1.000
_cell.length_b   1.000
_cell.length_c   1.000
_cell.angle_alpha   90.00
_cell.angle_beta   90.00
_cell.angle_gamma   90.00
#
_symmetry.space_group_name_H-M   'P 1'
#
loop_
_entity.id
_entity.type
_entity.pdbx_description
1 polymer ?
#
loop_
_entity_poly.entity_id
_entity_poly.type
_entity_poly.pdbx_seq_one_letter_code
_entity_poly.pdbx_strand_id
1 'polypeptide(L)'
;MPARRKVIDDEEESTTEAPRTDSKKRKPHARRTPSKELASRPSPRSRKRVKTDVELEEEVSTTVTAKPNGTLEVDEEAEITIQATEAPSKTSTRKRKTKAKPPAEADLDAEHEQGGDDAEVQTATPKPKRKRKTKEEKEAEAMPLAARTVGLKMYVGAHTSIAKGVENAITNCVHIGGNAFACFLKSQRKWDNPALKDENKDAFRKALLEHKYDGMQHIVPHGSYLVNLATEDKNGAKQSYAAFIDDLHRCEALGIRYYNFHPGGAGQSPLGDAITRLADNLNRALSETETVVPLLENMAGHGTLIGNRFSDLRDVIAQIRPEFKSRIGVCIDTCHAFAAGYDLRSPEAFQRTMDEFDQTVGIEYLKALHLNDSKMPLNSHRDLHQNIGLGFLGLGAFHNVMNEPRFQGLPLILETPCEKPDPDDPKGKKMIEDKNIWATEIKLLESLIGMDPKGSEFQQLEAELSERGRAEREKMQAQFERIAKEKADKERRRLEKERKALAKERERGQKSLKDMFAAKEGMRGKNSKQNNGKREQSPAKENTGLGDLSDPELAEPGDSTDSPLTDMSDLSDEENR
;
A
#
# COMPACT_ATOMS: atom_id res chain seq x y z
N MET A 1 -10.29 -51.65 30.21
CA MET A 1 -11.43 -52.31 30.90
C MET A 1 -11.30 -52.02 32.38
N PRO A 2 -12.37 -51.68 33.11
CA PRO A 2 -13.75 -51.36 32.69
C PRO A 2 -14.09 -49.88 32.97
N ALA A 3 -15.20 -49.24 32.56
CA ALA A 3 -16.37 -49.50 31.70
C ALA A 3 -17.00 -48.10 31.48
N ARG A 4 -17.30 -47.59 30.27
CA ARG A 4 -18.45 -47.84 29.39
C ARG A 4 -19.79 -48.19 30.08
N ARG A 5 -20.78 -47.28 29.99
CA ARG A 5 -22.20 -47.53 29.64
C ARG A 5 -22.88 -46.18 29.32
N LYS A 6 -23.26 -45.96 28.04
CA LYS A 6 -24.61 -46.11 27.42
C LYS A 6 -25.56 -44.98 27.86
N VAL A 7 -25.87 -44.02 26.97
CA VAL A 7 -26.90 -44.04 25.90
C VAL A 7 -28.30 -44.23 26.48
N ILE A 8 -29.18 -43.24 26.26
CA ILE A 8 -30.51 -43.33 25.66
C ILE A 8 -31.06 -41.90 25.49
N ASP A 9 -31.47 -41.59 24.26
CA ASP A 9 -32.30 -40.45 23.83
C ASP A 9 -33.69 -40.50 24.48
N ASP A 10 -34.36 -39.36 24.60
CA ASP A 10 -35.76 -39.26 24.16
C ASP A 10 -36.17 -37.80 23.99
N GLU A 11 -36.83 -37.59 22.85
CA GLU A 11 -37.54 -36.40 22.41
C GLU A 11 -38.70 -36.08 23.36
N GLU A 12 -39.04 -34.80 23.56
CA GLU A 12 -40.44 -34.41 23.44
C GLU A 12 -40.63 -32.91 23.17
N GLU A 13 -41.37 -32.73 22.09
CA GLU A 13 -42.07 -31.59 21.53
C GLU A 13 -42.88 -30.79 22.57
N SER A 14 -42.87 -29.45 22.47
CA SER A 14 -44.00 -28.66 22.98
C SER A 14 -44.38 -27.57 21.97
N THR A 15 -45.57 -27.76 21.42
CA THR A 15 -46.32 -26.91 20.52
C THR A 15 -47.23 -25.95 21.31
N THR A 16 -47.90 -25.06 20.57
CA THR A 16 -49.06 -24.20 20.91
C THR A 16 -48.76 -22.79 21.41
N GLU A 17 -49.57 -21.78 21.11
CA GLU A 17 -50.25 -21.34 19.89
C GLU A 17 -50.60 -19.85 20.15
N ALA A 18 -50.91 -19.12 19.09
CA ALA A 18 -51.19 -17.68 19.08
C ALA A 18 -52.37 -17.22 19.99
N PRO A 19 -52.65 -15.90 19.99
CA PRO A 19 -53.93 -15.53 19.39
C PRO A 19 -53.84 -14.41 18.36
N ARG A 20 -54.65 -14.57 17.30
CA ARG A 20 -55.03 -13.57 16.30
C ARG A 20 -56.23 -12.76 16.79
N THR A 21 -56.37 -11.52 16.30
CA THR A 21 -57.55 -10.91 15.63
C THR A 21 -57.39 -9.38 15.68
N ASP A 22 -57.84 -8.55 14.74
CA ASP A 22 -58.19 -8.70 13.34
C ASP A 22 -58.31 -7.27 12.73
N SER A 23 -57.96 -7.15 11.45
CA SER A 23 -58.55 -6.25 10.44
C SER A 23 -58.55 -4.71 10.57
N LYS A 24 -57.90 -4.06 9.60
CA LYS A 24 -58.63 -3.26 8.59
C LYS A 24 -57.84 -3.03 7.29
N LYS A 25 -58.55 -3.29 6.20
CA LYS A 25 -58.20 -3.27 4.77
C LYS A 25 -57.82 -1.88 4.25
N ARG A 26 -56.92 -1.83 3.25
CA ARG A 26 -57.14 -1.12 1.97
C ARG A 26 -56.19 -1.64 0.87
N LYS A 27 -56.77 -1.80 -0.32
CA LYS A 27 -56.27 -2.49 -1.53
C LYS A 27 -55.63 -1.50 -2.54
N PRO A 28 -54.99 -2.00 -3.63
CA PRO A 28 -53.99 -1.29 -4.44
C PRO A 28 -54.58 -0.56 -5.65
N HIS A 29 -53.81 0.35 -6.25
CA HIS A 29 -54.13 0.94 -7.55
C HIS A 29 -53.07 0.66 -8.61
N ALA A 30 -53.57 0.19 -9.76
CA ALA A 30 -52.85 -0.06 -11.00
C ALA A 30 -53.01 1.13 -11.98
N ARG A 31 -52.01 1.23 -12.88
CA ARG A 31 -52.04 1.74 -14.27
C ARG A 31 -52.67 3.11 -14.56
N ARG A 32 -51.87 4.00 -15.17
CA ARG A 32 -52.17 4.69 -16.45
C ARG A 32 -50.98 5.52 -16.98
N THR A 33 -50.58 5.25 -18.22
CA THR A 33 -50.06 6.24 -19.19
C THR A 33 -51.24 6.76 -20.03
N PRO A 34 -51.16 7.94 -20.70
CA PRO A 34 -50.59 8.01 -22.05
C PRO A 34 -49.85 9.33 -22.45
N SER A 35 -48.87 9.15 -23.36
CA SER A 35 -48.50 9.98 -24.53
C SER A 35 -48.06 11.46 -24.42
N LYS A 36 -46.81 11.76 -24.82
CA LYS A 36 -46.46 12.39 -26.13
C LYS A 36 -44.94 12.46 -26.38
N GLU A 37 -44.59 12.26 -27.65
CA GLU A 37 -43.26 12.26 -28.30
C GLU A 37 -42.54 13.61 -28.29
N LEU A 38 -41.19 13.58 -28.33
CA LEU A 38 -40.40 14.02 -29.49
C LEU A 38 -38.95 13.46 -29.45
N ALA A 39 -38.40 13.23 -30.64
CA ALA A 39 -37.19 12.49 -31.04
C ALA A 39 -35.85 13.10 -30.52
N SER A 40 -34.65 12.48 -30.59
CA SER A 40 -34.07 11.53 -31.56
C SER A 40 -32.77 10.91 -31.03
N ARG A 41 -32.53 9.60 -31.27
CA ARG A 41 -31.23 8.91 -31.13
C ARG A 41 -31.06 7.90 -32.28
N PRO A 42 -29.87 7.70 -32.86
CA PRO A 42 -29.66 6.72 -33.93
C PRO A 42 -29.37 5.31 -33.41
N SER A 43 -29.86 4.31 -34.14
CA SER A 43 -29.84 2.86 -33.82
C SER A 43 -28.47 2.17 -33.93
N PRO A 44 -28.20 1.11 -33.12
CA PRO A 44 -27.14 0.14 -33.39
C PRO A 44 -27.67 -1.13 -34.09
N ARG A 45 -26.87 -1.64 -35.03
CA ARG A 45 -27.09 -2.90 -35.76
C ARG A 45 -26.94 -4.12 -34.84
N SER A 46 -27.91 -5.03 -34.89
CA SER A 46 -27.94 -6.31 -34.19
C SER A 46 -26.87 -7.29 -34.71
N ARG A 47 -26.15 -7.97 -33.81
CA ARG A 47 -25.49 -9.26 -34.09
C ARG A 47 -26.14 -10.36 -33.24
N LYS A 48 -26.53 -11.44 -33.92
CA LYS A 48 -27.13 -12.66 -33.38
C LYS A 48 -26.17 -13.32 -32.37
N ARG A 49 -26.69 -13.65 -31.19
CA ARG A 49 -26.06 -14.49 -30.16
C ARG A 49 -26.35 -15.94 -30.53
N VAL A 50 -25.31 -16.77 -30.71
CA VAL A 50 -25.46 -18.24 -30.77
C VAL A 50 -25.01 -18.77 -29.41
N LYS A 51 -25.85 -19.60 -28.81
CA LYS A 51 -25.59 -20.31 -27.56
C LYS A 51 -25.07 -21.69 -27.95
N THR A 52 -23.85 -22.03 -27.57
CA THR A 52 -23.29 -23.39 -27.62
C THR A 52 -23.22 -23.87 -26.19
N ASP A 53 -24.08 -24.84 -25.85
CA ASP A 53 -23.98 -25.60 -24.62
C ASP A 53 -22.96 -26.73 -24.86
N VAL A 54 -21.99 -26.88 -23.95
CA VAL A 54 -20.97 -27.94 -23.97
C VAL A 54 -21.17 -28.76 -22.71
N GLU A 55 -21.46 -30.05 -22.84
CA GLU A 55 -21.46 -31.00 -21.72
C GLU A 55 -20.09 -31.69 -21.63
N LEU A 56 -19.58 -31.79 -20.40
CA LEU A 56 -18.33 -32.48 -20.06
C LEU A 56 -18.70 -33.66 -19.15
N GLU A 57 -18.36 -34.88 -19.56
CA GLU A 57 -18.40 -36.06 -18.72
C GLU A 57 -16.97 -36.41 -18.29
N GLU A 58 -16.77 -36.62 -16.99
CA GLU A 58 -15.50 -36.97 -16.37
C GLU A 58 -15.63 -38.38 -15.81
N GLU A 59 -14.90 -39.35 -16.36
CA GLU A 59 -14.76 -40.67 -15.76
C GLU A 59 -13.40 -40.77 -15.05
N VAL A 60 -13.44 -41.01 -13.74
CA VAL A 60 -12.28 -41.23 -12.89
C VAL A 60 -12.17 -42.73 -12.62
N SER A 61 -11.03 -43.33 -12.98
CA SER A 61 -10.73 -44.73 -12.70
C SER A 61 -9.62 -44.82 -11.65
N THR A 62 -9.96 -45.35 -10.47
CA THR A 62 -9.01 -45.60 -9.38
C THR A 62 -8.58 -47.05 -9.38
N THR A 63 -7.28 -47.32 -9.49
CA THR A 63 -6.72 -48.67 -9.41
C THR A 63 -5.84 -48.80 -8.17
N VAL A 64 -6.11 -49.81 -7.34
CA VAL A 64 -5.37 -50.07 -6.10
C VAL A 64 -4.56 -51.36 -6.25
N THR A 65 -3.24 -51.25 -6.11
CA THR A 65 -2.33 -52.39 -6.24
C THR A 65 -1.55 -52.62 -4.95
N ALA A 66 -1.58 -53.87 -4.45
CA ALA A 66 -0.87 -54.26 -3.24
C ALA A 66 0.55 -54.74 -3.57
N LYS A 67 1.56 -54.11 -2.95
CA LYS A 67 2.96 -54.53 -3.09
C LYS A 67 3.31 -55.67 -2.12
N PRO A 68 4.30 -56.52 -2.44
CA PRO A 68 4.69 -57.67 -1.62
C PRO A 68 5.21 -57.32 -0.21
N ASN A 69 5.52 -56.05 0.04
CA ASN A 69 5.99 -55.51 1.33
C ASN A 69 4.85 -54.97 2.21
N GLY A 70 3.58 -55.15 1.81
CA GLY A 70 2.40 -54.76 2.61
C GLY A 70 1.97 -53.31 2.47
N THR A 71 2.59 -52.52 1.59
CA THR A 71 2.10 -51.17 1.25
C THR A 71 1.15 -51.22 0.04
N LEU A 72 0.05 -50.47 0.12
CA LEU A 72 -0.90 -50.26 -0.97
C LEU A 72 -0.50 -49.01 -1.76
N GLU A 73 -0.47 -49.13 -3.08
CA GLU A 73 -0.25 -48.01 -4.00
C GLU A 73 -1.55 -47.76 -4.76
N VAL A 74 -1.98 -46.50 -4.82
CA VAL A 74 -3.24 -46.06 -5.43
C VAL A 74 -2.90 -45.11 -6.56
N ASP A 75 -3.24 -45.52 -7.78
CA ASP A 75 -3.07 -44.70 -8.99
C ASP A 75 -4.45 -44.23 -9.47
N GLU A 76 -4.62 -42.92 -9.57
CA GLU A 76 -5.80 -42.27 -10.13
C GLU A 76 -5.45 -41.63 -11.47
N GLU A 77 -6.10 -42.08 -12.54
CA GLU A 77 -6.04 -41.43 -13.85
C GLU A 77 -7.42 -40.88 -14.23
N ALA A 78 -7.42 -39.64 -14.71
CA ALA A 78 -8.60 -38.95 -15.20
C ALA A 78 -8.43 -38.66 -16.70
N GLU A 79 -9.34 -39.17 -17.53
CA GLU A 79 -9.34 -38.93 -18.98
C GLU A 79 -10.54 -38.06 -19.36
N ILE A 80 -10.27 -36.89 -19.97
CA ILE A 80 -11.31 -35.92 -20.35
C ILE A 80 -11.53 -36.01 -21.87
N THR A 81 -12.69 -36.50 -22.30
CA THR A 81 -13.06 -36.57 -23.72
C THR A 81 -14.06 -35.47 -24.09
N ILE A 82 -13.70 -34.61 -25.05
CA ILE A 82 -14.56 -33.55 -25.59
C ILE A 82 -15.10 -33.97 -26.96
N GLN A 83 -16.40 -34.24 -27.09
CA GLN A 83 -17.03 -34.46 -28.39
C GLN A 83 -17.64 -33.17 -28.95
N ALA A 84 -17.11 -32.68 -30.07
CA ALA A 84 -17.71 -31.61 -30.87
C ALA A 84 -18.26 -32.19 -32.18
N THR A 85 -19.56 -32.03 -32.43
CA THR A 85 -20.17 -32.39 -33.72
C THR A 85 -19.98 -31.26 -34.74
N GLU A 86 -19.14 -31.46 -35.77
CA GLU A 86 -19.04 -30.58 -36.94
C GLU A 86 -20.05 -30.96 -38.05
N ALA A 87 -20.62 -29.95 -38.72
CA ALA A 87 -21.27 -30.09 -40.03
C ALA A 87 -20.63 -29.11 -41.04
N PRO A 88 -20.53 -29.46 -42.35
CA PRO A 88 -19.47 -28.97 -43.23
C PRO A 88 -19.86 -27.70 -44.03
N SER A 89 -18.87 -26.87 -44.37
CA SER A 89 -19.02 -25.79 -45.36
C SER A 89 -17.90 -25.79 -46.41
N LYS A 90 -18.32 -25.57 -47.65
CA LYS A 90 -17.62 -25.82 -48.92
C LYS A 90 -16.54 -24.79 -49.27
N THR A 91 -15.59 -25.32 -50.05
CA THR A 91 -14.41 -24.75 -50.70
C THR A 91 -14.68 -23.60 -51.70
N SER A 92 -13.78 -22.62 -51.74
CA SER A 92 -13.53 -21.78 -52.94
C SER A 92 -12.09 -21.27 -52.95
N THR A 93 -11.27 -21.87 -53.80
CA THR A 93 -9.88 -21.54 -54.11
C THR A 93 -9.73 -20.29 -54.98
N ARG A 94 -8.73 -19.43 -54.71
CA ARG A 94 -8.13 -18.58 -55.75
C ARG A 94 -6.61 -18.47 -55.59
N LYS A 95 -5.88 -19.13 -56.51
CA LYS A 95 -4.42 -19.09 -56.69
C LYS A 95 -3.97 -17.72 -57.21
N ARG A 96 -2.77 -17.27 -56.82
CA ARG A 96 -2.00 -16.26 -57.59
C ARG A 96 -0.55 -16.72 -57.75
N LYS A 97 -0.15 -16.85 -59.03
CA LYS A 97 1.16 -17.29 -59.54
C LYS A 97 2.17 -16.14 -59.58
N THR A 98 3.43 -16.51 -59.47
CA THR A 98 4.66 -15.75 -59.72
C THR A 98 4.93 -15.53 -61.22
N LYS A 99 5.58 -14.41 -61.58
CA LYS A 99 6.45 -14.27 -62.78
C LYS A 99 7.34 -13.01 -62.70
N ALA A 100 8.51 -13.08 -63.32
CA ALA A 100 9.65 -12.15 -63.22
C ALA A 100 9.90 -11.31 -64.51
N LYS A 101 10.46 -10.09 -64.33
CA LYS A 101 11.41 -9.24 -65.15
C LYS A 101 11.21 -9.03 -66.68
N PRO A 102 11.89 -8.08 -67.40
CA PRO A 102 12.69 -6.85 -67.06
C PRO A 102 12.34 -5.61 -67.99
N PRO A 103 13.26 -4.73 -68.49
CA PRO A 103 13.45 -3.30 -68.10
C PRO A 103 13.39 -2.25 -69.26
N ALA A 104 13.74 -0.97 -69.00
CA ALA A 104 14.20 0.15 -69.89
C ALA A 104 13.44 1.47 -69.59
N GLU A 105 14.06 2.59 -69.18
CA GLU A 105 14.88 3.64 -69.85
C GLU A 105 14.10 4.96 -70.13
N ALA A 106 14.73 6.06 -69.68
CA ALA A 106 14.89 7.41 -70.26
C ALA A 106 13.73 8.40 -70.51
N ASP A 107 14.06 9.66 -70.16
CA ASP A 107 13.68 10.97 -70.76
C ASP A 107 12.24 11.52 -70.58
N LEU A 108 11.96 12.84 -70.46
CA LEU A 108 12.66 14.12 -70.33
C LEU A 108 11.56 15.21 -70.07
N ASP A 109 11.95 16.39 -69.57
CA ASP A 109 11.32 17.74 -69.72
C ASP A 109 9.95 18.05 -69.04
N ALA A 110 9.62 19.25 -68.54
CA ALA A 110 10.31 20.53 -68.36
C ALA A 110 9.50 21.44 -67.37
N GLU A 111 10.25 22.24 -66.61
CA GLU A 111 10.08 23.66 -66.19
C GLU A 111 8.70 24.28 -65.85
N HIS A 112 8.55 24.85 -64.64
CA HIS A 112 8.80 26.29 -64.38
C HIS A 112 8.57 26.68 -62.89
N GLU A 113 9.59 27.32 -62.30
CA GLU A 113 9.58 28.55 -61.45
C GLU A 113 8.65 28.69 -60.21
N GLN A 114 9.01 29.30 -59.08
CA GLN A 114 10.20 29.98 -58.56
C GLN A 114 9.93 30.26 -57.05
N GLY A 115 10.97 30.40 -56.22
CA GLY A 115 10.90 31.13 -54.94
C GLY A 115 11.55 30.42 -53.76
N GLY A 116 12.83 30.71 -53.53
CA GLY A 116 13.64 30.21 -52.42
C GLY A 116 13.37 30.89 -51.06
N ASP A 117 13.82 30.27 -49.97
CA ASP A 117 15.14 30.56 -49.40
C ASP A 117 15.55 29.52 -48.35
N ASP A 118 16.82 29.11 -48.49
CA ASP A 118 17.82 28.51 -47.60
C ASP A 118 17.60 28.63 -46.07
N ALA A 119 18.15 27.79 -45.18
CA ALA A 119 18.94 26.56 -45.22
C ALA A 119 19.07 26.06 -43.76
N GLU A 120 19.03 24.75 -43.54
CA GLU A 120 20.08 23.99 -42.84
C GLU A 120 19.65 22.53 -42.66
N VAL A 121 20.38 21.66 -43.33
CA VAL A 121 20.21 20.21 -43.37
C VAL A 121 20.86 19.59 -42.13
N GLN A 122 20.06 19.11 -41.19
CA GLN A 122 20.53 18.14 -40.20
C GLN A 122 20.39 16.73 -40.76
N THR A 123 21.54 16.12 -41.05
CA THR A 123 21.68 14.70 -41.38
C THR A 123 21.28 13.86 -40.17
N ALA A 124 20.06 13.32 -40.21
CA ALA A 124 19.57 12.36 -39.22
C ALA A 124 20.33 11.02 -39.38
N THR A 125 21.25 10.75 -38.46
CA THR A 125 21.86 9.43 -38.28
C THR A 125 20.79 8.42 -37.85
N PRO A 126 20.71 7.21 -38.45
CA PRO A 126 19.71 6.23 -38.09
C PRO A 126 19.99 5.65 -36.70
N LYS A 127 19.02 5.79 -35.79
CA LYS A 127 19.01 5.14 -34.47
C LYS A 127 19.26 3.63 -34.61
N PRO A 128 20.10 3.01 -33.76
CA PRO A 128 20.35 1.57 -33.84
C PRO A 128 19.04 0.83 -33.55
N LYS A 129 18.57 0.05 -34.52
CA LYS A 129 17.47 -0.90 -34.34
C LYS A 129 17.93 -1.96 -33.33
N ARG A 130 17.26 -2.05 -32.18
CA ARG A 130 17.46 -3.15 -31.22
C ARG A 130 17.36 -4.48 -31.98
N LYS A 131 18.41 -5.32 -31.89
CA LYS A 131 18.39 -6.69 -32.41
C LYS A 131 17.18 -7.41 -31.81
N ARG A 132 16.41 -8.08 -32.66
CA ARG A 132 15.25 -8.89 -32.24
C ARG A 132 15.82 -10.14 -31.57
N LYS A 133 15.42 -10.39 -30.31
CA LYS A 133 15.92 -11.53 -29.52
C LYS A 133 15.74 -12.85 -30.28
N THR A 134 16.73 -13.74 -30.20
CA THR A 134 16.68 -15.08 -30.82
C THR A 134 15.63 -15.96 -30.14
N LYS A 135 15.29 -17.10 -30.75
CA LYS A 135 14.35 -18.06 -30.16
C LYS A 135 14.90 -18.65 -28.86
N GLU A 136 16.19 -18.99 -28.84
CA GLU A 136 16.91 -19.47 -27.65
C GLU A 136 16.98 -18.42 -26.55
N GLU A 137 17.20 -17.14 -26.87
CA GLU A 137 17.17 -16.05 -25.87
C GLU A 137 15.79 -15.87 -25.24
N LYS A 138 14.71 -16.11 -26.01
CA LYS A 138 13.34 -16.06 -25.48
C LYS A 138 12.98 -17.28 -24.64
N GLU A 139 13.49 -18.45 -25.01
CA GLU A 139 13.27 -19.68 -24.24
C GLU A 139 14.09 -19.66 -22.94
N ALA A 140 15.32 -19.13 -22.96
CA ALA A 140 16.13 -18.90 -21.76
C ALA A 140 15.50 -17.84 -20.84
N GLU A 141 14.93 -16.76 -21.39
CA GLU A 141 14.17 -15.75 -20.61
C GLU A 141 12.83 -16.30 -20.08
N ALA A 142 12.32 -17.40 -20.65
CA ALA A 142 11.10 -18.05 -20.18
C ALA A 142 11.35 -19.07 -19.05
N MET A 143 12.59 -19.54 -18.86
CA MET A 143 12.93 -20.39 -17.72
C MET A 143 12.92 -19.57 -16.42
N PRO A 144 12.38 -20.09 -15.31
CA PRO A 144 12.39 -19.38 -14.05
C PRO A 144 13.83 -19.19 -13.55
N LEU A 145 14.15 -17.99 -13.06
CA LEU A 145 15.43 -17.65 -12.43
C LEU A 145 15.62 -18.42 -11.11
N ALA A 146 14.52 -18.69 -10.42
CA ALA A 146 14.49 -19.51 -9.23
C ALA A 146 13.21 -20.36 -9.21
N ALA A 147 13.31 -21.61 -8.78
CA ALA A 147 12.14 -22.46 -8.58
C ALA A 147 11.32 -21.96 -7.38
N ARG A 148 9.99 -22.00 -7.48
CA ARG A 148 9.10 -21.72 -6.35
C ARG A 148 9.26 -22.78 -5.26
N THR A 149 9.36 -22.35 -4.00
CA THR A 149 9.35 -23.27 -2.86
C THR A 149 7.90 -23.55 -2.48
N VAL A 150 7.42 -24.76 -2.73
CA VAL A 150 6.02 -25.17 -2.46
C VAL A 150 5.87 -25.61 -1.00
N GLY A 151 4.72 -25.35 -0.40
CA GLY A 151 4.38 -25.83 0.96
C GLY A 151 4.83 -24.92 2.10
N LEU A 152 5.51 -23.80 1.81
CA LEU A 152 5.77 -22.77 2.81
C LEU A 152 4.46 -22.11 3.25
N LYS A 153 4.38 -21.77 4.54
CA LYS A 153 3.28 -20.96 5.10
C LYS A 153 3.50 -19.46 4.93
N MET A 154 4.72 -19.04 4.61
CA MET A 154 5.08 -17.65 4.33
C MET A 154 5.05 -17.44 2.82
N TYR A 155 4.10 -16.66 2.31
CA TYR A 155 3.95 -16.46 0.86
C TYR A 155 4.73 -15.24 0.43
N VAL A 156 6.01 -15.44 0.11
CA VAL A 156 6.91 -14.37 -0.32
C VAL A 156 6.86 -14.18 -1.83
N GLY A 157 6.83 -12.94 -2.29
CA GLY A 157 7.20 -12.59 -3.66
C GLY A 157 7.43 -11.11 -3.81
N ALA A 158 7.05 -10.51 -4.94
CA ALA A 158 7.40 -9.12 -5.25
C ALA A 158 6.30 -8.37 -6.01
N HIS A 159 6.45 -7.05 -6.11
CA HIS A 159 5.60 -6.21 -6.94
C HIS A 159 5.96 -6.33 -8.43
N THR A 160 5.31 -7.25 -9.13
CA THR A 160 5.64 -7.60 -10.52
C THR A 160 5.01 -6.69 -11.57
N SER A 161 5.68 -6.58 -12.72
CA SER A 161 5.25 -5.76 -13.84
C SER A 161 4.07 -6.37 -14.61
N ILE A 162 3.13 -5.52 -15.03
CA ILE A 162 2.01 -5.84 -15.94
C ILE A 162 2.27 -5.39 -17.38
N ALA A 163 3.52 -5.13 -17.75
CA ALA A 163 3.86 -4.69 -19.08
C ALA A 163 3.30 -5.67 -20.13
N LYS A 164 2.52 -5.13 -21.08
CA LYS A 164 1.81 -5.86 -22.15
C LYS A 164 0.57 -6.66 -21.72
N GLY A 165 0.16 -6.62 -20.45
CA GLY A 165 -1.05 -7.28 -19.97
C GLY A 165 -0.95 -7.67 -18.50
N VAL A 166 -2.07 -7.64 -17.77
CA VAL A 166 -2.12 -7.94 -16.32
C VAL A 166 -1.80 -9.40 -16.03
N GLU A 167 -2.14 -10.31 -16.93
CA GLU A 167 -1.80 -11.74 -16.88
C GLU A 167 -0.29 -12.00 -16.79
N ASN A 168 0.53 -11.07 -17.29
CA ASN A 168 1.99 -11.22 -17.22
C ASN A 168 2.54 -11.02 -15.80
N ALA A 169 1.78 -10.45 -14.87
CA ALA A 169 2.21 -10.38 -13.46
C ALA A 169 2.42 -11.79 -12.88
N ILE A 170 1.55 -12.74 -13.23
CA ILE A 170 1.63 -14.13 -12.75
C ILE A 170 2.89 -14.79 -13.30
N THR A 171 3.12 -14.71 -14.61
CA THR A 171 4.32 -15.31 -15.23
C THR A 171 5.61 -14.66 -14.74
N ASN A 172 5.60 -13.34 -14.51
CA ASN A 172 6.73 -12.64 -13.91
C ASN A 172 6.99 -13.09 -12.46
N CYS A 173 5.95 -13.33 -11.66
CA CYS A 173 6.08 -13.86 -10.29
C CYS A 173 6.65 -15.28 -10.28
N VAL A 174 6.14 -16.16 -11.17
CA VAL A 174 6.67 -17.51 -11.35
C VAL A 174 8.14 -17.48 -11.73
N HIS A 175 8.52 -16.56 -12.63
CA HIS A 175 9.88 -16.43 -13.12
C HIS A 175 10.89 -16.07 -12.01
N ILE A 176 10.48 -15.33 -10.98
CA ILE A 176 11.34 -14.99 -9.83
C ILE A 176 11.18 -15.96 -8.66
N GLY A 177 10.39 -17.04 -8.81
CA GLY A 177 10.20 -18.03 -7.75
C GLY A 177 9.26 -17.59 -6.62
N GLY A 178 8.41 -16.57 -6.83
CA GLY A 178 7.51 -16.04 -5.82
C GLY A 178 6.24 -16.87 -5.59
N ASN A 179 5.73 -16.87 -4.37
CA ASN A 179 4.49 -17.53 -3.94
C ASN A 179 3.32 -16.56 -3.70
N ALA A 180 3.60 -15.26 -3.61
CA ALA A 180 2.63 -14.17 -3.65
C ALA A 180 3.13 -13.05 -4.57
N PHE A 181 2.28 -12.12 -4.97
CA PHE A 181 2.74 -10.93 -5.68
C PHE A 181 1.80 -9.75 -5.51
N ALA A 182 2.37 -8.55 -5.67
CA ALA A 182 1.62 -7.35 -5.99
C ALA A 182 1.78 -7.01 -7.48
N CYS A 183 0.91 -6.17 -7.97
CA CYS A 183 1.02 -5.56 -9.28
C CYS A 183 0.16 -4.28 -9.35
N PHE A 184 0.39 -3.43 -10.35
CA PHE A 184 -0.62 -2.43 -10.71
C PHE A 184 -1.65 -3.06 -11.64
N LEU A 185 -2.91 -2.64 -11.58
CA LEU A 185 -3.96 -3.13 -12.49
C LEU A 185 -4.08 -2.33 -13.79
N LYS A 186 -3.47 -1.14 -13.80
CA LYS A 186 -3.42 -0.18 -14.90
C LYS A 186 -2.24 0.77 -14.70
N SER A 187 -2.08 1.78 -15.57
CA SER A 187 -0.96 2.72 -15.39
C SER A 187 -1.15 3.55 -14.13
N GLN A 188 -0.19 3.46 -13.22
CA GLN A 188 -0.12 4.25 -12.00
C GLN A 188 0.22 5.73 -12.25
N ARG A 189 0.61 6.09 -13.49
CA ARG A 189 1.13 7.42 -13.84
C ARG A 189 0.11 8.35 -14.48
N LYS A 190 -1.10 7.87 -14.77
CA LYS A 190 -2.13 8.61 -15.53
C LYS A 190 -3.52 8.26 -14.99
N TRP A 191 -4.44 9.23 -15.08
CA TRP A 191 -5.84 9.04 -14.71
C TRP A 191 -6.60 8.20 -15.73
N ASP A 192 -6.47 8.56 -17.01
CA ASP A 192 -7.16 7.87 -18.10
C ASP A 192 -6.43 6.59 -18.48
N ASN A 193 -7.14 5.46 -18.40
CA ASN A 193 -6.63 4.13 -18.67
C ASN A 193 -7.65 3.35 -19.50
N PRO A 194 -7.20 2.51 -20.44
CA PRO A 194 -8.11 1.66 -21.18
C PRO A 194 -8.84 0.68 -20.25
N ALA A 195 -10.06 0.33 -20.62
CA ALA A 195 -10.82 -0.72 -19.93
C ALA A 195 -10.03 -2.04 -19.90
N LEU A 196 -10.22 -2.83 -18.84
CA LEU A 196 -9.70 -4.20 -18.77
C LEU A 196 -10.34 -5.00 -19.92
N LYS A 197 -9.49 -5.58 -20.78
CA LYS A 197 -9.97 -6.40 -21.90
C LYS A 197 -10.35 -7.79 -21.41
N ASP A 198 -11.39 -8.36 -21.99
CA ASP A 198 -11.86 -9.70 -21.66
C ASP A 198 -10.79 -10.76 -21.89
N GLU A 199 -9.98 -10.64 -22.96
CA GLU A 199 -8.92 -11.60 -23.24
C GLU A 199 -7.82 -11.60 -22.16
N ASN A 200 -7.47 -10.42 -21.62
CA ASN A 200 -6.51 -10.29 -20.53
C ASN A 200 -7.07 -10.85 -19.22
N LYS A 201 -8.36 -10.62 -18.96
CA LYS A 201 -9.07 -11.16 -17.78
C LYS A 201 -9.11 -12.70 -17.81
N ASP A 202 -9.48 -13.29 -18.95
CA ASP A 202 -9.58 -14.73 -19.11
C ASP A 202 -8.19 -15.39 -19.03
N ALA A 203 -7.17 -14.77 -19.64
CA ALA A 203 -5.78 -15.21 -19.53
C ALA A 203 -5.26 -15.16 -18.08
N PHE A 204 -5.59 -14.09 -17.33
CA PHE A 204 -5.21 -13.98 -15.92
C PHE A 204 -5.82 -15.11 -15.09
N ARG A 205 -7.14 -15.33 -15.21
CA ARG A 205 -7.85 -16.41 -14.49
C ARG A 205 -7.32 -17.79 -14.85
N LYS A 206 -7.01 -18.04 -16.12
CA LYS A 206 -6.37 -19.29 -16.57
C LYS A 206 -4.99 -19.47 -15.91
N ALA A 207 -4.18 -18.41 -15.90
CA ALA A 207 -2.83 -18.46 -15.33
C ALA A 207 -2.84 -18.67 -13.80
N LEU A 208 -3.88 -18.21 -13.08
CA LEU A 208 -4.06 -18.54 -11.66
C LEU A 208 -4.17 -20.05 -11.44
N LEU A 209 -5.02 -20.72 -12.23
CA LEU A 209 -5.23 -22.17 -12.15
C LEU A 209 -3.97 -22.94 -12.56
N GLU A 210 -3.35 -22.54 -13.68
CA GLU A 210 -2.16 -23.20 -14.23
C GLU A 210 -0.97 -23.15 -13.26
N HIS A 211 -0.77 -22.01 -12.61
CA HIS A 211 0.35 -21.81 -11.67
C HIS A 211 -0.03 -21.97 -10.20
N LYS A 212 -1.25 -22.44 -9.91
CA LYS A 212 -1.75 -22.70 -8.55
C LYS A 212 -1.62 -21.48 -7.62
N TYR A 213 -1.98 -20.29 -8.11
CA TYR A 213 -2.16 -19.12 -7.26
C TYR A 213 -3.64 -18.97 -6.90
N ASP A 214 -3.90 -18.63 -5.63
CA ASP A 214 -5.23 -18.23 -5.17
C ASP A 214 -5.30 -16.69 -5.17
N GLY A 215 -6.16 -16.11 -6.01
CA GLY A 215 -6.40 -14.66 -6.05
C GLY A 215 -7.00 -14.11 -4.75
N MET A 216 -7.55 -14.98 -3.91
CA MET A 216 -8.13 -14.62 -2.63
C MET A 216 -7.11 -14.56 -1.48
N GLN A 217 -5.87 -15.02 -1.72
CA GLN A 217 -4.85 -15.16 -0.68
C GLN A 217 -3.47 -14.62 -1.11
N HIS A 218 -3.04 -14.86 -2.34
CA HIS A 218 -1.65 -14.64 -2.77
C HIS A 218 -1.42 -13.31 -3.52
N ILE A 219 -2.47 -12.52 -3.78
CA ILE A 219 -2.39 -11.38 -4.69
C ILE A 219 -2.91 -10.12 -4.01
N VAL A 220 -2.09 -9.08 -4.04
CA VAL A 220 -2.38 -7.78 -3.43
C VAL A 220 -1.95 -6.66 -4.41
N PRO A 221 -2.79 -6.32 -5.40
CA PRO A 221 -2.49 -5.23 -6.31
C PRO A 221 -2.40 -3.90 -5.57
N HIS A 222 -1.56 -3.01 -6.08
CA HIS A 222 -1.34 -1.69 -5.49
C HIS A 222 -2.08 -0.61 -6.29
N GLY A 223 -2.66 0.36 -5.59
CA GLY A 223 -3.30 1.53 -6.18
C GLY A 223 -2.32 2.56 -6.73
N SER A 224 -2.81 3.43 -7.62
CA SER A 224 -1.99 4.54 -8.15
C SER A 224 -1.63 5.54 -7.04
N TYR A 225 -0.37 5.97 -7.02
CA TYR A 225 0.12 7.05 -6.15
C TYR A 225 -0.54 8.42 -6.41
N LEU A 226 -1.35 8.55 -7.47
CA LEU A 226 -2.12 9.77 -7.73
C LEU A 226 -3.40 9.84 -6.88
N VAL A 227 -3.91 8.69 -6.43
CA VAL A 227 -5.16 8.61 -5.67
C VAL A 227 -4.96 9.19 -4.27
N ASN A 228 -5.78 10.17 -3.91
CA ASN A 228 -5.91 10.66 -2.54
C ASN A 228 -7.39 10.75 -2.18
N LEU A 229 -7.92 9.73 -1.50
CA LEU A 229 -9.32 9.69 -1.06
C LEU A 229 -9.61 10.65 0.11
N ALA A 230 -8.57 11.21 0.75
CA ALA A 230 -8.68 12.15 1.85
C ALA A 230 -8.66 13.63 1.39
N THR A 231 -8.46 13.89 0.10
CA THR A 231 -8.32 15.26 -0.44
C THR A 231 -9.60 16.09 -0.26
N GLU A 232 -9.44 17.37 0.09
CA GLU A 232 -10.53 18.35 0.14
C GLU A 232 -10.82 18.97 -1.24
N ASP A 233 -9.90 18.85 -2.20
CA ASP A 233 -10.11 19.34 -3.56
C ASP A 233 -11.20 18.54 -4.27
N LYS A 234 -12.30 19.18 -4.64
CA LYS A 234 -13.47 18.52 -5.22
C LYS A 234 -13.18 17.83 -6.55
N ASN A 235 -12.26 18.35 -7.36
CA ASN A 235 -11.90 17.74 -8.64
C ASN A 235 -11.00 16.51 -8.42
N GLY A 236 -9.95 16.68 -7.62
CA GLY A 236 -9.06 15.60 -7.20
C GLY A 236 -9.81 14.48 -6.46
N ALA A 237 -10.82 14.80 -5.66
CA ALA A 237 -11.66 13.82 -4.96
C ALA A 237 -12.46 12.97 -5.96
N LYS A 238 -13.09 13.60 -6.96
CA LYS A 238 -13.83 12.88 -8.02
C LYS A 238 -12.91 11.99 -8.84
N GLN A 239 -11.74 12.50 -9.23
CA GLN A 239 -10.75 11.73 -10.01
C GLN A 239 -10.19 10.55 -9.21
N SER A 240 -9.82 10.80 -7.95
CA SER A 240 -9.30 9.78 -7.03
C SER A 240 -10.33 8.69 -6.79
N TYR A 241 -11.59 9.06 -6.49
CA TYR A 241 -12.66 8.08 -6.27
C TYR A 241 -12.94 7.26 -7.52
N ALA A 242 -13.04 7.90 -8.70
CA ALA A 242 -13.28 7.21 -9.96
C ALA A 242 -12.14 6.22 -10.31
N ALA A 243 -10.89 6.61 -10.07
CA ALA A 243 -9.74 5.73 -10.28
C ALA A 243 -9.73 4.55 -9.30
N PHE A 244 -10.03 4.81 -8.01
CA PHE A 244 -10.06 3.81 -6.95
C PHE A 244 -11.17 2.77 -7.17
N ILE A 245 -12.41 3.20 -7.44
CA ILE A 245 -13.51 2.26 -7.65
C ILE A 245 -13.31 1.42 -8.92
N ASP A 246 -12.74 1.98 -9.98
CA ASP A 246 -12.37 1.20 -11.18
C ASP A 246 -11.32 0.13 -10.87
N ASP A 247 -10.36 0.40 -9.98
CA ASP A 247 -9.40 -0.62 -9.55
C ASP A 247 -10.07 -1.72 -8.72
N LEU A 248 -10.99 -1.38 -7.83
CA LEU A 248 -11.74 -2.36 -7.06
C LEU A 248 -12.59 -3.27 -7.97
N HIS A 249 -13.28 -2.72 -8.95
CA HIS A 249 -14.01 -3.52 -9.95
C HIS A 249 -13.09 -4.39 -10.80
N ARG A 250 -11.86 -3.93 -11.10
CA ARG A 250 -10.84 -4.77 -11.76
C ARG A 250 -10.40 -5.93 -10.88
N CYS A 251 -10.21 -5.72 -9.58
CA CYS A 251 -9.92 -6.82 -8.65
C CYS A 251 -11.01 -7.89 -8.70
N GLU A 252 -12.28 -7.50 -8.59
CA GLU A 252 -13.41 -8.44 -8.64
C GLU A 252 -13.49 -9.16 -10.00
N ALA A 253 -13.30 -8.43 -11.10
CA ALA A 253 -13.25 -9.02 -12.43
C ALA A 253 -12.10 -10.03 -12.59
N LEU A 254 -10.97 -9.83 -11.90
CA LEU A 254 -9.82 -10.73 -11.93
C LEU A 254 -9.91 -11.86 -10.88
N GLY A 255 -10.87 -11.80 -9.95
CA GLY A 255 -10.98 -12.76 -8.84
C GLY A 255 -9.96 -12.52 -7.73
N ILE A 256 -9.61 -11.25 -7.50
CA ILE A 256 -8.62 -10.83 -6.50
C ILE A 256 -9.36 -10.27 -5.27
N ARG A 257 -8.99 -10.75 -4.08
CA ARG A 257 -9.60 -10.28 -2.82
C ARG A 257 -8.99 -8.99 -2.30
N TYR A 258 -7.68 -8.85 -2.28
CA TYR A 258 -7.03 -7.72 -1.61
C TYR A 258 -6.72 -6.60 -2.61
N TYR A 259 -6.78 -5.35 -2.16
CA TYR A 259 -6.32 -4.19 -2.94
C TYR A 259 -5.63 -3.19 -2.01
N ASN A 260 -4.33 -3.05 -2.15
CA ASN A 260 -3.53 -2.17 -1.31
C ASN A 260 -3.52 -0.73 -1.84
N PHE A 261 -3.57 0.24 -0.94
CA PHE A 261 -3.42 1.65 -1.30
C PHE A 261 -2.92 2.48 -0.13
N HIS A 262 -2.25 3.59 -0.46
CA HIS A 262 -1.91 4.60 0.52
C HIS A 262 -3.18 5.38 0.93
N PRO A 263 -3.46 5.59 2.23
CA PRO A 263 -4.62 6.32 2.72
C PRO A 263 -4.79 7.73 2.13
N GLY A 264 -3.67 8.34 1.71
CA GLY A 264 -3.61 9.69 1.17
C GLY A 264 -3.11 10.68 2.21
N GLY A 265 -3.43 11.97 2.03
CA GLY A 265 -2.95 13.03 2.91
C GLY A 265 -3.96 14.16 3.09
N ALA A 266 -3.90 14.78 4.26
CA ALA A 266 -4.83 15.81 4.71
C ALA A 266 -4.69 17.15 3.96
N GLY A 267 -3.56 17.39 3.30
CA GLY A 267 -3.32 18.66 2.60
C GLY A 267 -3.33 19.83 3.58
N GLN A 268 -4.24 20.79 3.43
CA GLN A 268 -4.39 21.91 4.36
C GLN A 268 -5.49 21.69 5.40
N SER A 269 -6.26 20.61 5.30
CA SER A 269 -7.32 20.33 6.26
C SER A 269 -6.78 19.78 7.59
N PRO A 270 -7.55 19.91 8.69
CA PRO A 270 -7.33 19.12 9.89
C PRO A 270 -7.31 17.62 9.61
N LEU A 271 -6.46 16.87 10.32
CA LEU A 271 -6.30 15.43 10.12
C LEU A 271 -7.62 14.66 10.31
N GLY A 272 -8.40 14.99 11.34
CA GLY A 272 -9.69 14.33 11.61
C GLY A 272 -10.68 14.46 10.46
N ASP A 273 -10.75 15.62 9.82
CA ASP A 273 -11.62 15.84 8.66
C ASP A 273 -11.15 15.01 7.45
N ALA A 274 -9.85 14.87 7.26
CA ALA A 274 -9.26 14.07 6.20
C ALA A 274 -9.51 12.56 6.40
N ILE A 275 -9.38 12.07 7.63
CA ILE A 275 -9.74 10.70 8.03
C ILE A 275 -11.23 10.46 7.75
N THR A 276 -12.11 11.40 8.12
CA THR A 276 -13.55 11.29 7.88
C THR A 276 -13.86 11.17 6.38
N ARG A 277 -13.26 12.04 5.53
CA ARG A 277 -13.43 11.97 4.07
C ARG A 277 -12.93 10.64 3.48
N LEU A 278 -11.80 10.14 3.95
CA LEU A 278 -11.28 8.84 3.55
C LEU A 278 -12.26 7.72 3.91
N ALA A 279 -12.74 7.68 5.16
CA ALA A 279 -13.70 6.69 5.62
C ALA A 279 -15.03 6.74 4.86
N ASP A 280 -15.55 7.94 4.56
CA ASP A 280 -16.76 8.12 3.76
C ASP A 280 -16.60 7.57 2.34
N ASN A 281 -15.47 7.85 1.69
CA ASN A 281 -15.17 7.31 0.37
C ASN A 281 -15.00 5.78 0.41
N LEU A 282 -14.39 5.22 1.46
CA LEU A 282 -14.29 3.77 1.63
C LEU A 282 -15.66 3.12 1.85
N ASN A 283 -16.49 3.69 2.73
CA ASN A 283 -17.87 3.23 2.96
C ASN A 283 -18.72 3.27 1.68
N ARG A 284 -18.48 4.26 0.82
CA ARG A 284 -19.13 4.36 -0.48
C ARG A 284 -18.61 3.28 -1.43
N ALA A 285 -17.30 3.14 -1.57
CA ALA A 285 -16.69 2.15 -2.45
C ALA A 285 -17.09 0.72 -2.07
N LEU A 286 -17.09 0.40 -0.77
CA LEU A 286 -17.53 -0.89 -0.24
C LEU A 286 -19.02 -1.16 -0.49
N SER A 287 -19.85 -0.13 -0.62
CA SER A 287 -21.25 -0.32 -1.04
C SER A 287 -21.45 -0.51 -2.54
N GLU A 288 -20.42 -0.21 -3.35
CA GLU A 288 -20.41 -0.34 -4.81
C GLU A 288 -19.63 -1.61 -5.26
N THR A 289 -19.17 -2.44 -4.33
CA THR A 289 -18.41 -3.68 -4.54
C THR A 289 -18.89 -4.79 -3.60
N GLU A 290 -18.51 -6.04 -3.85
CA GLU A 290 -18.99 -7.24 -3.15
C GLU A 290 -17.88 -7.99 -2.41
N THR A 291 -16.75 -8.30 -3.07
CA THR A 291 -15.77 -9.27 -2.54
C THR A 291 -14.42 -8.67 -2.18
N VAL A 292 -14.04 -7.55 -2.81
CA VAL A 292 -12.72 -6.94 -2.62
C VAL A 292 -12.60 -6.26 -1.26
N VAL A 293 -11.40 -6.34 -0.68
CA VAL A 293 -11.00 -5.83 0.63
C VAL A 293 -9.87 -4.82 0.42
N PRO A 294 -10.16 -3.50 0.50
CA PRO A 294 -9.13 -2.48 0.46
C PRO A 294 -8.24 -2.57 1.72
N LEU A 295 -6.93 -2.45 1.51
CA LEU A 295 -5.93 -2.47 2.58
C LEU A 295 -5.33 -1.07 2.72
N LEU A 296 -5.50 -0.48 3.90
CA LEU A 296 -4.84 0.76 4.29
C LEU A 296 -3.37 0.44 4.57
N GLU A 297 -2.45 1.00 3.79
CA GLU A 297 -1.03 0.86 4.09
C GLU A 297 -0.57 1.90 5.13
N ASN A 298 0.30 1.51 6.07
CA ASN A 298 0.98 2.47 6.92
C ASN A 298 2.01 3.28 6.12
N MET A 299 2.23 4.53 6.51
CA MET A 299 3.02 5.49 5.74
C MET A 299 4.26 5.95 6.49
N ALA A 300 5.34 6.31 5.78
CA ALA A 300 6.57 6.84 6.39
C ALA A 300 6.40 8.15 7.20
N GLY A 301 5.27 8.86 7.09
CA GLY A 301 4.97 10.05 7.90
C GLY A 301 5.54 11.37 7.40
N HIS A 302 5.77 11.50 6.10
CA HIS A 302 6.12 12.80 5.52
C HIS A 302 4.90 13.73 5.38
N GLY A 303 5.02 14.97 5.87
CA GLY A 303 4.07 16.03 5.56
C GLY A 303 2.70 15.80 6.21
N THR A 304 1.67 15.55 5.39
CA THR A 304 0.26 15.49 5.80
C THR A 304 -0.35 14.10 5.58
N LEU A 305 0.48 13.09 5.34
CA LEU A 305 0.05 11.72 5.09
C LEU A 305 -0.72 11.16 6.29
N ILE A 306 -1.76 10.39 5.99
CA ILE A 306 -2.54 9.61 6.97
C ILE A 306 -1.91 8.22 7.05
N GLY A 307 -1.80 7.65 8.26
CA GLY A 307 -1.32 6.28 8.44
C GLY A 307 0.13 6.19 8.89
N ASN A 308 0.74 7.31 9.29
CA ASN A 308 2.07 7.26 9.90
C ASN A 308 2.05 6.81 11.36
N ARG A 309 0.89 6.90 12.01
CA ARG A 309 0.63 6.24 13.29
C ARG A 309 -0.41 5.17 13.07
N PHE A 310 -0.29 4.05 13.79
CA PHE A 310 -1.34 3.03 13.79
C PHE A 310 -2.69 3.57 14.27
N SER A 311 -2.69 4.60 15.13
CA SER A 311 -3.92 5.29 15.55
C SER A 311 -4.70 5.90 14.38
N ASP A 312 -4.01 6.40 13.34
CA ASP A 312 -4.70 6.97 12.19
C ASP A 312 -5.44 5.89 11.39
N LEU A 313 -4.83 4.70 11.25
CA LEU A 313 -5.45 3.54 10.61
C LEU A 313 -6.66 3.06 11.41
N ARG A 314 -6.52 2.95 12.74
CA ARG A 314 -7.63 2.67 13.66
C ARG A 314 -8.76 3.68 13.48
N ASP A 315 -8.46 4.98 13.41
CA ASP A 315 -9.48 6.02 13.33
C ASP A 315 -10.24 6.00 12.00
N VAL A 316 -9.59 5.60 10.90
CA VAL A 316 -10.27 5.30 9.63
C VAL A 316 -11.16 4.07 9.79
N ILE A 317 -10.60 2.95 10.28
CA ILE A 317 -11.32 1.68 10.43
C ILE A 317 -12.54 1.88 11.34
N ALA A 318 -12.42 2.61 12.44
CA ALA A 318 -13.49 2.91 13.39
C ALA A 318 -14.74 3.50 12.70
N GLN A 319 -14.54 4.32 11.68
CA GLN A 319 -15.61 4.99 10.91
C GLN A 319 -16.16 4.15 9.74
N ILE A 320 -15.57 2.98 9.44
CA ILE A 320 -16.16 2.02 8.51
C ILE A 320 -17.44 1.43 9.12
N ARG A 321 -18.50 1.36 8.33
CA ARG A 321 -19.81 0.85 8.76
C ARG A 321 -19.72 -0.60 9.23
N PRO A 322 -20.50 -1.02 10.26
CA PRO A 322 -20.42 -2.36 10.83
C PRO A 322 -20.52 -3.50 9.80
N GLU A 323 -21.42 -3.37 8.82
CA GLU A 323 -21.62 -4.37 7.76
C GLU A 323 -20.42 -4.54 6.83
N PHE A 324 -19.45 -3.62 6.86
CA PHE A 324 -18.25 -3.66 6.02
C PHE A 324 -16.95 -3.90 6.78
N LYS A 325 -17.00 -4.06 8.11
CA LYS A 325 -15.79 -4.26 8.94
C LYS A 325 -14.94 -5.45 8.50
N SER A 326 -15.57 -6.52 8.00
CA SER A 326 -14.86 -7.69 7.48
C SER A 326 -14.21 -7.48 6.10
N ARG A 327 -14.55 -6.38 5.41
CA ARG A 327 -14.05 -6.02 4.08
C ARG A 327 -13.15 -4.78 4.07
N ILE A 328 -12.52 -4.48 5.20
CA ILE A 328 -11.40 -3.53 5.27
C ILE A 328 -10.22 -4.21 5.97
N GLY A 329 -9.00 -3.86 5.59
CA GLY A 329 -7.78 -4.38 6.23
C GLY A 329 -6.63 -3.38 6.19
N VAL A 330 -5.47 -3.86 6.58
CA VAL A 330 -4.20 -3.13 6.65
C VAL A 330 -3.09 -3.93 5.97
N CYS A 331 -2.21 -3.22 5.28
CA CYS A 331 -0.89 -3.71 4.88
C CYS A 331 0.15 -3.01 5.75
N ILE A 332 1.09 -3.78 6.32
CA ILE A 332 2.26 -3.19 7.00
C ILE A 332 3.45 -3.21 6.03
N ASP A 333 3.93 -2.03 5.66
CA ASP A 333 5.23 -1.84 5.05
C ASP A 333 6.31 -1.61 6.13
N THR A 334 7.35 -2.45 6.10
CA THR A 334 8.43 -2.43 7.09
C THR A 334 9.30 -1.16 7.01
N CYS A 335 9.57 -0.67 5.80
CA CYS A 335 10.33 0.58 5.61
C CYS A 335 9.51 1.79 6.08
N HIS A 336 8.21 1.82 5.79
CA HIS A 336 7.31 2.87 6.26
C HIS A 336 7.19 2.88 7.78
N ALA A 337 7.02 1.71 8.40
CA ALA A 337 6.95 1.58 9.86
C ALA A 337 8.23 2.12 10.49
N PHE A 338 9.39 1.69 9.98
CA PHE A 338 10.70 2.16 10.43
C PHE A 338 10.90 3.66 10.24
N ALA A 339 10.54 4.19 9.08
CA ALA A 339 10.64 5.62 8.79
C ALA A 339 9.70 6.46 9.66
N ALA A 340 8.57 5.90 10.11
CA ALA A 340 7.61 6.54 11.02
C ALA A 340 7.99 6.45 12.50
N GLY A 341 9.01 5.65 12.86
CA GLY A 341 9.55 5.53 14.22
C GLY A 341 9.27 4.19 14.90
N TYR A 342 8.66 3.23 14.21
CA TYR A 342 8.45 1.88 14.71
C TYR A 342 9.68 1.00 14.47
N ASP A 343 10.39 0.63 15.53
CA ASP A 343 11.60 -0.18 15.42
C ASP A 343 11.27 -1.67 15.28
N LEU A 344 11.87 -2.31 14.27
CA LEU A 344 11.67 -3.72 13.92
C LEU A 344 12.96 -4.55 14.01
N ARG A 345 14.09 -3.92 14.38
CA ARG A 345 15.43 -4.48 14.20
C ARG A 345 15.74 -5.63 15.16
N SER A 346 15.41 -5.47 16.44
CA SER A 346 15.60 -6.52 17.44
C SER A 346 14.29 -7.30 17.66
N PRO A 347 14.35 -8.56 18.12
CA PRO A 347 13.16 -9.34 18.46
C PRO A 347 12.24 -8.62 19.45
N GLU A 348 12.80 -7.94 20.46
CA GLU A 348 12.04 -7.21 21.47
C GLU A 348 11.39 -5.95 20.89
N ALA A 349 12.09 -5.23 20.00
CA ALA A 349 11.54 -4.06 19.33
C ALA A 349 10.41 -4.46 18.36
N PHE A 350 10.64 -5.51 17.58
CA PHE A 350 9.64 -6.09 16.70
C PHE A 350 8.38 -6.51 17.47
N GLN A 351 8.53 -7.26 18.57
CA GLN A 351 7.39 -7.67 19.38
C GLN A 351 6.62 -6.48 19.94
N ARG A 352 7.30 -5.46 20.48
CA ARG A 352 6.65 -4.23 20.96
C ARG A 352 5.85 -3.53 19.86
N THR A 353 6.42 -3.41 18.66
CA THR A 353 5.73 -2.79 17.52
C THR A 353 4.49 -3.59 17.12
N MET A 354 4.59 -4.92 17.04
CA MET A 354 3.46 -5.78 16.68
C MET A 354 2.38 -5.80 17.76
N ASP A 355 2.75 -5.73 19.04
CA ASP A 355 1.80 -5.64 20.15
C ASP A 355 1.10 -4.28 20.16
N GLU A 356 1.81 -3.18 19.86
CA GLU A 356 1.19 -1.87 19.67
C GLU A 356 0.19 -1.88 18.51
N PHE A 357 0.55 -2.52 17.39
CA PHE A 357 -0.34 -2.68 16.25
C PHE A 357 -1.61 -3.44 16.64
N ASP A 358 -1.47 -4.60 17.29
CA ASP A 358 -2.58 -5.43 17.71
C ASP A 358 -3.50 -4.70 18.71
N GLN A 359 -2.92 -4.01 19.69
CA GLN A 359 -3.69 -3.23 20.67
C GLN A 359 -4.41 -2.02 20.06
N THR A 360 -3.81 -1.40 19.04
CA THR A 360 -4.34 -0.15 18.47
C THR A 360 -5.32 -0.41 17.33
N VAL A 361 -4.98 -1.32 16.43
CA VAL A 361 -5.71 -1.60 15.19
C VAL A 361 -6.43 -2.94 15.27
N GLY A 362 -5.77 -3.97 15.82
CA GLY A 362 -6.23 -5.36 15.83
C GLY A 362 -5.53 -6.20 14.76
N ILE A 363 -4.90 -7.30 15.17
CA ILE A 363 -4.18 -8.21 14.26
C ILE A 363 -5.10 -8.82 13.19
N GLU A 364 -6.41 -8.91 13.45
CA GLU A 364 -7.38 -9.41 12.50
C GLU A 364 -7.49 -8.54 11.24
N TYR A 365 -7.11 -7.27 11.31
CA TYR A 365 -7.09 -6.37 10.15
C TYR A 365 -5.83 -6.51 9.30
N LEU A 366 -4.76 -7.12 9.80
CA LEU A 366 -3.55 -7.34 9.01
C LEU A 366 -3.81 -8.38 7.91
N LYS A 367 -3.67 -7.98 6.64
CA LYS A 367 -3.92 -8.85 5.48
C LYS A 367 -2.74 -9.03 4.55
N ALA A 368 -1.71 -8.18 4.65
CA ALA A 368 -0.53 -8.23 3.81
C ALA A 368 0.65 -7.54 4.49
N LEU A 369 1.87 -7.83 4.03
CA LEU A 369 3.05 -7.03 4.37
C LEU A 369 3.82 -6.66 3.11
N HIS A 370 4.38 -5.46 3.10
CA HIS A 370 5.45 -5.09 2.19
C HIS A 370 6.79 -5.21 2.93
N LEU A 371 7.71 -5.97 2.34
CA LEU A 371 9.01 -6.28 2.91
C LEU A 371 10.08 -5.43 2.25
N ASN A 372 10.38 -4.30 2.86
CA ASN A 372 11.30 -3.31 2.36
C ASN A 372 12.30 -2.94 3.45
N ASP A 373 13.59 -3.07 3.17
CA ASP A 373 14.63 -2.48 4.02
C ASP A 373 14.61 -0.96 3.81
N SER A 374 15.27 -0.18 4.66
CA SER A 374 15.28 1.29 4.57
C SER A 374 16.67 1.82 4.23
N LYS A 375 16.74 2.70 3.23
CA LYS A 375 17.96 3.48 2.95
C LYS A 375 18.22 4.56 4.00
N MET A 376 17.23 4.87 4.83
CA MET A 376 17.28 5.97 5.78
C MET A 376 17.20 5.45 7.21
N PRO A 377 17.75 6.17 8.20
CA PRO A 377 17.67 5.77 9.60
C PRO A 377 16.23 5.79 10.14
N LEU A 378 16.05 5.15 11.29
CA LEU A 378 14.81 5.12 12.07
C LEU A 378 14.25 6.54 12.24
N ASN A 379 12.93 6.70 12.12
CA ASN A 379 12.24 7.96 12.32
C ASN A 379 12.70 9.08 11.36
N SER A 380 13.15 8.71 10.16
CA SER A 380 13.61 9.68 9.15
C SER A 380 12.47 10.38 8.40
N HIS A 381 11.26 9.83 8.47
CA HIS A 381 10.10 10.21 7.66
C HIS A 381 10.37 10.24 6.15
N ARG A 382 11.19 9.28 5.70
CA ARG A 382 11.55 9.10 4.29
C ARG A 382 11.17 7.69 3.85
N ASP A 383 10.29 7.65 2.87
CA ASP A 383 10.02 6.47 2.07
C ASP A 383 11.14 6.31 1.03
N LEU A 384 12.18 5.54 1.39
CA LEU A 384 13.30 5.19 0.52
C LEU A 384 13.68 3.72 0.77
N HIS A 385 13.12 2.83 -0.04
CA HIS A 385 13.31 1.39 0.08
C HIS A 385 14.74 0.95 -0.25
N GLN A 386 15.17 -0.11 0.40
CA GLN A 386 16.45 -0.77 0.21
C GLN A 386 16.26 -2.28 0.06
N ASN A 387 17.22 -2.92 -0.59
CA ASN A 387 17.32 -4.38 -0.64
C ASN A 387 17.55 -5.01 0.74
N ILE A 388 17.02 -6.21 0.92
CA ILE A 388 16.98 -6.94 2.20
C ILE A 388 18.37 -7.10 2.82
N GLY A 389 18.55 -6.58 4.03
CA GLY A 389 19.79 -6.68 4.81
C GLY A 389 20.85 -5.63 4.47
N LEU A 390 20.65 -4.82 3.43
CA LEU A 390 21.61 -3.77 3.05
C LEU A 390 21.32 -2.42 3.72
N GLY A 391 20.12 -2.21 4.25
CA GLY A 391 19.67 -0.95 4.81
C GLY A 391 19.79 -0.86 6.32
N PHE A 392 19.13 0.15 6.89
CA PHE A 392 19.13 0.45 8.32
C PHE A 392 18.24 -0.48 9.14
N LEU A 393 17.31 -1.22 8.52
CA LEU A 393 16.59 -2.30 9.20
C LEU A 393 17.50 -3.51 9.39
N GLY A 394 18.26 -3.88 8.35
CA GLY A 394 19.19 -5.01 8.41
C GLY A 394 18.48 -6.36 8.41
N LEU A 395 19.26 -7.44 8.43
CA LEU A 395 18.75 -8.80 8.23
C LEU A 395 17.90 -9.28 9.41
N GLY A 396 18.26 -8.92 10.65
CA GLY A 396 17.51 -9.28 11.86
C GLY A 396 16.02 -8.92 11.81
N ALA A 397 15.66 -7.77 11.23
CA ALA A 397 14.27 -7.37 11.09
C ALA A 397 13.45 -8.36 10.24
N PHE A 398 14.03 -8.84 9.14
CA PHE A 398 13.38 -9.78 8.25
C PHE A 398 13.38 -11.20 8.79
N HIS A 399 14.38 -11.56 9.61
CA HIS A 399 14.32 -12.80 10.38
C HIS A 399 13.12 -12.82 11.33
N ASN A 400 12.87 -11.72 12.06
CA ASN A 400 11.71 -11.59 12.94
C ASN A 400 10.41 -11.78 12.15
N VAL A 401 10.28 -11.10 11.01
CA VAL A 401 9.09 -11.20 10.14
C VAL A 401 8.90 -12.63 9.63
N MET A 402 9.95 -13.27 9.11
CA MET A 402 9.85 -14.60 8.48
C MET A 402 9.58 -15.72 9.48
N ASN A 403 9.76 -15.46 10.78
CA ASN A 403 9.50 -16.40 11.87
C ASN A 403 8.30 -16.03 12.74
N GLU A 404 7.52 -15.01 12.36
CA GLU A 404 6.33 -14.57 13.09
C GLU A 404 5.09 -15.43 12.74
N PRO A 405 4.53 -16.21 13.69
CA PRO A 405 3.38 -17.07 13.43
C PRO A 405 2.14 -16.31 12.93
N ARG A 406 1.93 -15.06 13.38
CA ARG A 406 0.79 -14.22 12.97
C ARG A 406 0.78 -13.92 11.47
N PHE A 407 1.90 -14.04 10.77
CA PHE A 407 2.01 -13.70 9.35
C PHE A 407 1.85 -14.90 8.41
N GLN A 408 1.70 -16.11 8.95
CA GLN A 408 1.46 -17.30 8.16
C GLN A 408 0.17 -17.17 7.35
N GLY A 409 0.24 -17.49 6.07
CA GLY A 409 -0.88 -17.40 5.14
C GLY A 409 -1.11 -16.02 4.52
N LEU A 410 -0.33 -15.00 4.93
CA LEU A 410 -0.39 -13.65 4.35
C LEU A 410 0.54 -13.51 3.14
N PRO A 411 0.18 -12.68 2.14
CA PRO A 411 1.10 -12.24 1.10
C PRO A 411 2.16 -11.29 1.66
N LEU A 412 3.42 -11.61 1.40
CA LEU A 412 4.62 -10.87 1.81
C LEU A 412 5.35 -10.39 0.57
N ILE A 413 5.32 -9.08 0.30
CA ILE A 413 5.66 -8.53 -1.01
C ILE A 413 6.91 -7.65 -0.94
N LEU A 414 7.94 -7.98 -1.70
CA LEU A 414 9.09 -7.12 -1.95
C LEU A 414 8.72 -5.96 -2.89
N GLU A 415 9.06 -4.74 -2.49
CA GLU A 415 9.06 -3.54 -3.35
C GLU A 415 10.45 -2.89 -3.34
N THR A 416 11.45 -3.72 -3.10
CA THR A 416 12.85 -3.33 -3.05
C THR A 416 13.34 -2.88 -4.43
N PRO A 417 14.34 -1.98 -4.50
CA PRO A 417 14.91 -1.56 -5.78
C PRO A 417 15.42 -2.76 -6.58
N CYS A 418 14.97 -2.87 -7.84
CA CYS A 418 15.35 -3.96 -8.74
C CYS A 418 16.02 -3.47 -10.02
N GLU A 419 16.57 -2.25 -10.03
CA GLU A 419 17.22 -1.67 -11.20
C GLU A 419 18.74 -1.63 -11.07
N LYS A 420 19.45 -1.88 -12.17
CA LYS A 420 20.91 -1.73 -12.29
C LYS A 420 21.29 -0.82 -13.47
N PRO A 421 22.48 -0.20 -13.47
CA PRO A 421 22.97 0.54 -14.63
C PRO A 421 22.96 -0.34 -15.89
N ASP A 422 22.48 0.23 -16.99
CA ASP A 422 22.48 -0.43 -18.29
C ASP A 422 23.94 -0.61 -18.76
N PRO A 423 24.45 -1.84 -18.92
CA PRO A 423 25.82 -2.06 -19.37
C PRO A 423 26.06 -1.52 -20.79
N ASP A 424 25.01 -1.35 -21.57
CA ASP A 424 25.06 -0.81 -22.93
C ASP A 424 24.94 0.73 -22.95
N ASP A 425 24.72 1.40 -21.80
CA ASP A 425 24.74 2.86 -21.71
C ASP A 425 26.13 3.36 -21.28
N PRO A 426 26.95 3.89 -22.20
CA PRO A 426 28.28 4.40 -21.88
C PRO A 426 28.26 5.59 -20.91
N LYS A 427 27.10 6.21 -20.67
CA LYS A 427 26.94 7.30 -19.70
C LYS A 427 26.51 6.81 -18.31
N GLY A 428 26.15 5.53 -18.17
CA GLY A 428 25.69 4.93 -16.90
C GLY A 428 24.46 5.62 -16.29
N LYS A 429 23.64 6.32 -17.10
CA LYS A 429 22.48 7.08 -16.64
C LYS A 429 21.19 6.28 -16.75
N LYS A 430 21.14 5.36 -17.71
CA LYS A 430 20.01 4.49 -17.93
C LYS A 430 20.08 3.33 -16.96
N MET A 431 18.98 3.09 -16.27
CA MET A 431 18.80 1.93 -15.43
C MET A 431 17.91 0.91 -16.15
N ILE A 432 18.17 -0.38 -15.91
CA ILE A 432 17.39 -1.51 -16.42
C ILE A 432 17.00 -2.43 -15.26
N GLU A 433 15.83 -3.03 -15.37
CA GLU A 433 15.33 -4.01 -14.40
C GLU A 433 16.22 -5.27 -14.39
N ASP A 434 16.63 -5.71 -13.20
CA ASP A 434 17.32 -6.97 -12.93
C ASP A 434 16.46 -7.84 -11.99
N LYS A 435 15.67 -8.71 -12.61
CA LYS A 435 14.76 -9.62 -11.91
C LYS A 435 15.48 -10.62 -11.01
N ASN A 436 16.80 -10.82 -11.18
CA ASN A 436 17.57 -11.70 -10.28
C ASN A 436 17.63 -11.18 -8.85
N ILE A 437 17.49 -9.86 -8.66
CA ILE A 437 17.49 -9.25 -7.32
C ILE A 437 16.35 -9.84 -6.49
N TRP A 438 15.11 -9.75 -6.98
CA TRP A 438 13.96 -10.31 -6.26
C TRP A 438 14.02 -11.83 -6.15
N ALA A 439 14.48 -12.54 -7.17
CA ALA A 439 14.66 -13.99 -7.06
C ALA A 439 15.63 -14.37 -5.93
N THR A 440 16.72 -13.61 -5.78
CA THR A 440 17.70 -13.80 -4.70
C THR A 440 17.12 -13.42 -3.35
N GLU A 441 16.40 -12.30 -3.25
CA GLU A 441 15.79 -11.84 -1.99
C GLU A 441 14.66 -12.76 -1.51
N ILE A 442 13.86 -13.32 -2.43
CA ILE A 442 12.87 -14.34 -2.08
C ILE A 442 13.57 -15.54 -1.44
N LYS A 443 14.66 -16.04 -2.05
CA LYS A 443 15.41 -17.17 -1.50
C LYS A 443 16.12 -16.86 -0.19
N LEU A 444 16.62 -15.64 -0.04
CA LEU A 444 17.15 -15.14 1.22
C LEU A 444 16.08 -15.16 2.31
N LEU A 445 14.89 -14.59 2.05
CA LEU A 445 13.80 -14.58 3.03
C LEU A 445 13.33 -15.99 3.40
N GLU A 446 13.20 -16.87 2.41
CA GLU A 446 12.85 -18.28 2.64
C GLU A 446 13.89 -19.01 3.51
N SER A 447 15.20 -18.70 3.35
CA SER A 447 16.25 -19.34 4.14
C SER A 447 16.26 -18.89 5.60
N LEU A 448 15.70 -17.71 5.93
CA LEU A 448 15.61 -17.23 7.32
C LEU A 448 14.60 -18.02 8.17
N ILE A 449 13.69 -18.78 7.57
CA ILE A 449 12.66 -19.54 8.27
C ILE A 449 13.33 -20.66 9.10
N GLY A 450 13.20 -20.59 10.42
CA GLY A 450 13.79 -21.55 11.35
C GLY A 450 15.30 -21.42 11.55
N MET A 451 15.96 -20.45 10.91
CA MET A 451 17.40 -20.19 11.11
C MET A 451 17.64 -19.65 12.53
N ASP A 452 18.68 -20.11 13.22
CA ASP A 452 19.05 -19.57 14.53
C ASP A 452 19.77 -18.21 14.36
N PRO A 453 19.21 -17.09 14.86
CA PRO A 453 19.84 -15.78 14.75
C PRO A 453 21.14 -15.65 15.55
N LYS A 454 21.41 -16.57 16.50
CA LYS A 454 22.67 -16.64 17.25
C LYS A 454 23.69 -17.59 16.61
N GLY A 455 23.29 -18.34 15.60
CA GLY A 455 24.14 -19.28 14.88
C GLY A 455 25.16 -18.58 13.97
N SER A 456 26.26 -19.28 13.69
CA SER A 456 27.33 -18.74 12.84
C SER A 456 26.88 -18.45 11.40
N GLU A 457 25.94 -19.23 10.87
CA GLU A 457 25.40 -19.05 9.52
C GLU A 457 24.67 -17.70 9.40
N PHE A 458 23.74 -17.42 10.31
CA PHE A 458 23.01 -16.15 10.32
C PHE A 458 23.96 -14.97 10.52
N GLN A 459 24.88 -15.05 11.49
CA GLN A 459 25.82 -13.98 11.80
C GLN A 459 26.75 -13.66 10.63
N GLN A 460 27.22 -14.67 9.88
CA GLN A 460 28.02 -14.46 8.68
C GLN A 460 27.23 -13.77 7.58
N LEU A 461 25.99 -14.24 7.33
CA LEU A 461 25.11 -13.68 6.32
C LEU A 461 24.72 -12.23 6.63
N GLU A 462 24.38 -11.95 7.89
CA GLU A 462 24.07 -10.59 8.36
C GLU A 462 25.30 -9.67 8.23
N ALA A 463 26.49 -10.14 8.62
CA ALA A 463 27.72 -9.36 8.49
C ALA A 463 28.05 -9.05 7.03
N GLU A 464 27.91 -10.01 6.12
CA GLU A 464 28.16 -9.83 4.69
C GLU A 464 27.20 -8.80 4.07
N LEU A 465 25.89 -8.95 4.29
CA LEU A 465 24.89 -8.02 3.77
C LEU A 465 25.06 -6.62 4.36
N SER A 466 25.33 -6.55 5.67
CA SER A 466 25.62 -5.30 6.35
C SER A 466 26.85 -4.59 5.76
N GLU A 467 27.94 -5.32 5.51
CA GLU A 467 29.14 -4.78 4.84
C GLU A 467 28.80 -4.22 3.46
N ARG A 468 28.10 -5.01 2.62
CA ARG A 468 27.70 -4.60 1.26
C ARG A 468 26.88 -3.31 1.24
N GLY A 469 26.03 -3.11 2.25
CA GLY A 469 25.21 -1.90 2.40
C GLY A 469 25.90 -0.72 3.08
N ARG A 470 27.07 -0.91 3.72
CA ARG A 470 27.70 0.10 4.61
C ARG A 470 27.90 1.44 3.93
N ALA A 471 28.50 1.44 2.74
CA ALA A 471 28.84 2.68 2.04
C ALA A 471 27.59 3.53 1.70
N GLU A 472 26.47 2.89 1.35
CA GLU A 472 25.22 3.61 1.11
C GLU A 472 24.62 4.13 2.42
N ARG A 473 24.63 3.33 3.50
CA ARG A 473 24.16 3.79 4.81
C ARG A 473 24.94 4.98 5.33
N GLU A 474 26.27 4.96 5.25
CA GLU A 474 27.12 6.09 5.66
C GLU A 474 26.78 7.36 4.88
N LYS A 475 26.61 7.24 3.55
CA LYS A 475 26.19 8.35 2.70
C LYS A 475 24.81 8.90 3.08
N MET A 476 23.84 8.01 3.29
CA MET A 476 22.46 8.40 3.64
C MET A 476 22.38 8.98 5.05
N GLN A 477 23.15 8.46 6.00
CA GLN A 477 23.31 8.98 7.36
C GLN A 477 23.84 10.41 7.33
N ALA A 478 24.94 10.65 6.60
CA ALA A 478 25.52 11.98 6.46
C ALA A 478 24.53 12.97 5.82
N GLN A 479 23.78 12.53 4.80
CA GLN A 479 22.73 13.33 4.20
C GLN A 479 21.60 13.65 5.18
N PHE A 480 21.17 12.67 5.98
CA PHE A 480 20.13 12.82 6.99
C PHE A 480 20.55 13.85 8.06
N GLU A 481 21.73 13.70 8.64
CA GLU A 481 22.29 14.59 9.66
C GLU A 481 22.45 16.02 9.14
N ARG A 482 22.92 16.18 7.90
CA ARG A 482 23.01 17.50 7.25
C ARG A 482 21.65 18.17 7.16
N ILE A 483 20.63 17.47 6.67
CA ILE A 483 19.27 18.01 6.55
C ILE A 483 18.67 18.33 7.93
N ALA A 484 18.91 17.47 8.92
CA ALA A 484 18.45 17.68 10.30
C ALA A 484 19.08 18.94 10.90
N LYS A 485 20.40 19.12 10.73
CA LYS A 485 21.12 20.33 11.17
C LYS A 485 20.61 21.59 10.48
N GLU A 486 20.41 21.55 9.16
CA GLU A 486 19.86 22.68 8.40
C GLU A 486 18.46 23.08 8.88
N LYS A 487 17.60 22.10 9.18
CA LYS A 487 16.28 22.35 9.76
C LYS A 487 16.37 22.95 11.16
N ALA A 488 17.19 22.39 12.04
CA ALA A 488 17.39 22.89 13.40
C ALA A 488 17.96 24.33 13.40
N ASP A 489 18.89 24.63 12.50
CA ASP A 489 19.45 25.97 12.32
C ASP A 489 18.40 26.97 11.83
N LYS A 490 17.56 26.56 10.87
CA LYS A 490 16.44 27.38 10.38
C LYS A 490 15.42 27.67 11.49
N GLU A 491 15.10 26.65 12.29
CA GLU A 491 14.16 26.77 13.40
C GLU A 491 14.71 27.67 14.51
N ARG A 492 15.98 27.50 14.89
CA ARG A 492 16.66 28.39 15.84
C ARG A 492 16.62 29.85 15.36
N ARG A 493 16.89 30.10 14.08
CA ARG A 493 16.83 31.45 13.49
C ARG A 493 15.40 32.01 13.49
N ARG A 494 14.37 31.17 13.32
CA ARG A 494 12.95 31.56 13.42
C ARG A 494 12.61 31.98 14.85
N LEU A 495 12.88 31.11 15.82
CA LEU A 495 12.63 31.38 17.25
C LEU A 495 13.39 32.62 17.74
N GLU A 496 14.64 32.84 17.28
CA GLU A 496 15.39 34.04 17.64
C GLU A 496 14.75 35.32 17.08
N LYS A 497 14.23 35.28 15.84
CA LYS A 497 13.49 36.41 15.24
C LYS A 497 12.19 36.69 15.99
N GLU A 498 11.43 35.66 16.34
CA GLU A 498 10.20 35.77 17.13
C GLU A 498 10.48 36.35 18.51
N ARG A 499 11.52 35.87 19.20
CA ARG A 499 11.94 36.42 20.50
C ARG A 499 12.34 37.89 20.40
N LYS A 500 13.08 38.29 19.35
CA LYS A 500 13.44 39.71 19.11
C LYS A 500 12.20 40.56 18.81
N ALA A 501 11.23 40.03 18.06
CA ALA A 501 9.97 40.73 17.79
C ALA A 501 9.16 40.94 19.08
N LEU A 502 8.98 39.89 19.89
CA LEU A 502 8.30 39.95 21.18
C LEU A 502 8.99 40.92 22.16
N ALA A 503 10.33 40.93 22.20
CA ALA A 503 11.08 41.87 23.03
C ALA A 503 10.84 43.33 22.62
N LYS A 504 10.81 43.61 21.31
CA LYS A 504 10.51 44.94 20.75
C LYS A 504 9.07 45.38 21.03
N GLU A 505 8.11 44.45 20.98
CA GLU A 505 6.72 44.71 21.37
C GLU A 505 6.58 44.99 22.86
N ARG A 506 7.25 44.24 23.72
CA ARG A 506 7.28 44.51 25.18
C ARG A 506 7.90 45.87 25.48
N GLU A 507 8.98 46.26 24.80
CA GLU A 507 9.60 47.58 24.97
C GLU A 507 8.66 48.71 24.53
N ARG A 508 7.96 48.54 23.40
CA ARG A 508 6.93 49.48 22.92
C ARG A 508 5.75 49.58 23.90
N GLY A 509 5.28 48.45 24.42
CA GLY A 509 4.22 48.40 25.42
C GLY A 509 4.62 49.09 26.72
N GLN A 510 5.86 48.87 27.21
CA GLN A 510 6.39 49.53 28.40
C GLN A 510 6.57 51.05 28.20
N LYS A 511 7.02 51.49 27.01
CA LYS A 511 7.09 52.92 26.66
C LYS A 511 5.70 53.55 26.65
N SER A 512 4.73 52.91 26.00
CA SER A 512 3.33 53.37 25.98
C SER A 512 2.72 53.46 27.38
N LEU A 513 2.99 52.49 28.27
CA LEU A 513 2.53 52.53 29.65
C LEU A 513 3.15 53.71 30.42
N LYS A 514 4.47 53.90 30.29
CA LYS A 514 5.20 55.02 30.91
C LYS A 514 4.67 56.37 30.42
N ASP A 515 4.38 56.50 29.13
CA ASP A 515 3.82 57.72 28.54
C ASP A 515 2.40 58.00 29.08
N MET A 516 1.57 56.97 29.27
CA MET A 516 0.25 57.12 29.92
C MET A 516 0.36 57.56 31.38
N PHE A 517 1.30 57.00 32.16
CA PHE A 517 1.52 57.41 33.55
C PHE A 517 2.07 58.85 33.64
N ALA A 518 3.00 59.24 32.77
CA ALA A 518 3.53 60.60 32.70
C ALA A 518 2.44 61.62 32.32
N ALA A 519 1.54 61.28 31.39
CA ALA A 519 0.39 62.13 31.06
C ALA A 519 -0.59 62.29 32.24
N LYS A 520 -0.75 61.24 33.06
CA LYS A 520 -1.61 61.27 34.26
C LYS A 520 -0.99 62.08 35.41
N GLU A 521 0.34 62.08 35.55
CA GLU A 521 1.06 62.93 36.50
C GLU A 521 1.10 64.40 36.06
N GLY A 522 1.25 64.68 34.76
CA GLY A 522 1.14 66.03 34.20
C GLY A 522 -0.24 66.67 34.43
N MET A 523 -1.28 65.84 34.55
CA MET A 523 -2.65 66.27 34.88
C MET A 523 -2.88 66.48 36.39
N ARG A 524 -2.03 65.91 37.25
CA ARG A 524 -2.00 66.17 38.71
C ARG A 524 -1.12 67.37 39.11
N GLY A 525 -0.30 67.90 38.20
CA GLY A 525 0.53 69.09 38.40
C GLY A 525 -0.18 70.44 38.26
N LYS A 526 -1.45 70.46 37.84
CA LYS A 526 -2.31 71.67 37.80
C LYS A 526 -3.54 71.50 38.68
N ASN A 527 -3.32 71.39 39.99
CA ASN A 527 -4.24 71.86 41.03
C ASN A 527 -3.68 71.49 42.41
N SER A 528 -2.77 72.31 42.93
CA SER A 528 -2.56 72.37 44.37
C SER A 528 -2.27 73.81 44.79
N LYS A 529 -3.33 74.53 45.15
CA LYS A 529 -3.34 75.44 46.31
C LYS A 529 -4.78 75.76 46.70
N GLN A 530 -5.03 75.61 47.99
CA GLN A 530 -6.24 75.92 48.76
C GLN A 530 -7.42 74.95 48.60
N ASN A 531 -7.60 74.04 49.58
CA ASN A 531 -8.41 74.40 50.74
C ASN A 531 -8.17 73.47 51.92
N ASN A 532 -8.25 74.07 53.11
CA ASN A 532 -8.07 73.46 54.42
C ASN A 532 -9.40 72.83 54.87
N GLY A 533 -9.34 71.68 55.56
CA GLY A 533 -10.36 71.36 56.57
C GLY A 533 -11.18 70.07 56.40
N LYS A 534 -11.17 69.33 57.50
CA LYS A 534 -12.16 68.36 58.00
C LYS A 534 -12.05 66.90 57.58
N ARG A 535 -11.35 66.20 58.47
CA ARG A 535 -11.52 64.83 58.95
C ARG A 535 -13.00 64.54 59.26
N GLU A 536 -13.56 63.48 58.70
CA GLU A 536 -14.70 62.76 59.28
C GLU A 536 -14.64 61.28 58.87
N GLN A 537 -15.03 60.43 59.82
CA GLN A 537 -14.91 58.98 59.83
C GLN A 537 -16.05 58.32 59.03
N SER A 538 -15.73 57.17 58.41
CA SER A 538 -16.48 55.90 58.25
C SER A 538 -18.01 55.88 58.50
N PRO A 539 -18.82 55.05 57.78
CA PRO A 539 -18.55 53.60 57.69
C PRO A 539 -18.96 52.86 56.40
N ALA A 540 -18.50 51.61 56.39
CA ALA A 540 -18.73 50.54 55.44
C ALA A 540 -20.18 50.35 54.99
N LYS A 541 -20.36 49.96 53.73
CA LYS A 541 -21.42 49.07 53.27
C LYS A 541 -20.90 48.13 52.20
N GLU A 542 -21.03 46.84 52.49
CA GLU A 542 -21.03 45.73 51.54
C GLU A 542 -22.15 45.92 50.50
N ASN A 543 -21.90 45.58 49.24
CA ASN A 543 -22.70 44.56 48.56
C ASN A 543 -22.10 44.11 47.21
N THR A 544 -21.89 42.80 47.12
CA THR A 544 -22.23 41.88 46.01
C THR A 544 -21.77 42.15 44.58
N GLY A 545 -21.05 41.15 44.04
CA GLY A 545 -21.37 40.57 42.74
C GLY A 545 -20.17 40.15 41.89
N LEU A 546 -19.90 38.84 41.88
CA LEU A 546 -19.56 37.98 40.71
C LEU A 546 -18.54 38.57 39.70
N GLY A 547 -17.40 37.97 39.39
CA GLY A 547 -16.87 36.63 39.57
C GLY A 547 -15.67 36.48 38.62
N ASP A 548 -15.20 35.26 38.50
CA ASP A 548 -14.30 34.73 37.47
C ASP A 548 -12.83 34.49 37.83
N LEU A 549 -12.38 33.40 37.22
CA LEU A 549 -11.31 32.46 37.49
C LEU A 549 -9.94 32.98 37.06
N SER A 550 -8.90 32.62 37.81
CA SER A 550 -7.55 32.45 37.26
C SER A 550 -6.67 31.60 38.18
N ASP A 551 -6.35 30.39 37.72
CA ASP A 551 -5.06 29.71 37.90
C ASP A 551 -3.90 30.65 37.47
N PRO A 552 -2.66 30.54 38.02
CA PRO A 552 -1.73 29.49 37.56
C PRO A 552 -0.61 29.06 38.54
N GLU A 553 -0.07 27.84 38.38
CA GLU A 553 1.38 27.66 38.56
C GLU A 553 1.94 26.44 37.81
N LEU A 554 2.89 26.73 36.91
CA LEU A 554 3.67 25.82 36.09
C LEU A 554 4.94 25.43 36.86
N ALA A 555 5.16 24.13 37.04
CA ALA A 555 6.41 23.57 37.53
C ALA A 555 7.31 23.12 36.36
N GLU A 556 8.55 23.61 36.35
CA GLU A 556 9.64 23.11 35.48
C GLU A 556 10.35 21.90 36.14
N PRO A 557 10.88 20.93 35.38
CA PRO A 557 11.74 19.89 35.92
C PRO A 557 13.23 20.26 35.81
N GLY A 558 13.94 20.08 36.93
CA GLY A 558 15.36 20.35 37.09
C GLY A 558 16.27 19.28 36.47
N ASP A 559 17.41 19.79 36.04
CA ASP A 559 18.62 19.10 35.59
C ASP A 559 19.49 18.73 36.80
N SER A 560 20.00 17.49 36.85
CA SER A 560 21.13 17.14 37.71
C SER A 560 21.87 15.92 37.17
N THR A 561 23.01 16.18 36.54
CA THR A 561 24.11 15.22 36.38
C THR A 561 25.23 15.60 37.34
N ASP A 562 25.70 14.67 38.17
CA ASP A 562 27.14 14.49 38.42
C ASP A 562 27.43 13.06 38.93
N SER A 563 28.50 12.46 38.42
CA SER A 563 29.03 11.10 38.74
C SER A 563 30.13 11.21 39.83
N PRO A 564 31.10 10.27 40.02
CA PRO A 564 31.18 8.80 39.91
C PRO A 564 31.72 8.14 41.22
N LEU A 565 31.83 6.80 41.31
CA LEU A 565 32.99 6.05 41.89
C LEU A 565 32.68 4.58 42.27
N THR A 566 33.47 3.68 41.66
CA THR A 566 34.15 2.46 42.18
C THR A 566 33.40 1.38 42.99
N ASP A 567 33.37 0.18 42.39
CA ASP A 567 34.13 -1.02 42.79
C ASP A 567 33.97 -1.56 44.23
N MET A 568 33.37 -2.76 44.38
CA MET A 568 33.98 -3.91 45.06
C MET A 568 33.01 -5.10 45.26
N SER A 569 33.60 -6.30 45.16
CA SER A 569 33.22 -7.63 45.68
C SER A 569 31.95 -8.30 45.11
N ASP A 570 32.02 -9.39 44.33
CA ASP A 570 32.64 -10.71 44.58
C ASP A 570 31.93 -11.48 45.71
N LEU A 571 30.98 -12.36 45.35
CA LEU A 571 30.48 -13.50 46.14
C LEU A 571 29.85 -14.56 45.21
N SER A 572 30.65 -15.56 44.88
CA SER A 572 30.39 -17.02 44.92
C SER A 572 29.01 -17.58 44.54
N ASP A 573 29.02 -18.43 43.51
CA ASP A 573 28.71 -19.88 43.50
C ASP A 573 27.47 -20.47 44.22
N GLU A 574 26.95 -21.50 43.51
CA GLU A 574 26.23 -22.70 43.97
C GLU A 574 24.68 -22.75 44.02
N GLU A 575 24.16 -23.48 43.04
CA GLU A 575 23.30 -24.67 43.15
C GLU A 575 21.81 -24.61 43.59
N ASN A 576 21.05 -25.43 42.85
CA ASN A 576 19.83 -26.17 43.22
C ASN A 576 18.49 -25.42 43.33
N ARG A 577 17.72 -25.38 42.23
CA ARG A 577 16.58 -26.28 41.98
C ARG A 577 15.85 -25.97 40.68
#